data_AF-A0A1E4SCV2-F1
#
_entry.id   AF-A0A1E4SCV2-F1
#
_cell.length_a   1.000
_cell.length_b   1.000
_cell.length_c   1.000
_cell.angle_alpha   90.00
_cell.angle_beta   90.00
_cell.angle_gamma   90.00
#
_symmetry.space_group_name_H-M   'P 1'
#
loop_
_entity.id
_entity.type
_entity.pdbx_description
1 polymer ?
#
loop_
_entity_poly.entity_id
_entity_poly.type
_entity_poly.pdbx_seq_one_letter_code
_entity_poly.pdbx_strand_id
1 'polypeptide(L)'
;MSRNRKSSGVRGPNSALTEFLKNEGITEGFRRRREAQASESPHPQQERSTEPENEDISEDPEETVSPAGARIRRGVATESDQEEEAIRAAGRAKRRDDSDFDPEFSDDDLDANGIKKFGEEDNCVTCGKVFNLTVYSRYLRDQRGYVCETCNETIKAKERNAKRNQMSSRKKRKKIALALLDKQVVRIPKLQDICIKKITLNIDDVEALGDIGQVNMNKISKILSKNRSLNNSTVSLFLNPNLKSLEFWDCSNVDSDSLNRIASYCPNLESLTLFMCGQLHNDNLKYYTTNLKSLSELSLNGPFLISDTVWQEYFEQSGSQLTKFEVRNTHRFQNDSLISLLENSGRNLTSLRLSRLDGLDSKDVYDLIPHYLEPSKLEQLEISYPFQEDLVTDDLLINILAITGETITHLNLDGCSNLTDQFITDGLAKFCPNLTHLSMKNLDQITNEAFARALEEYSAVNSGGLISVDLTKCTGLGDEAIYSLLKHSGHTVVEFSINSLSLLSKDFLLQLFTEDHHPYKKGLKEKLEKLESNGTNENNEENDNNETPSYYPKLSFPFLTTADFGFVRSVDDEILELVGESCPKLSILEVYGNNRCTFRANFRKDLMVIGRQGDEV
;
A
#
# COMPACT_ATOMS: atom_id res chain seq x y z
N MET A 1 -38.93 -18.92 -44.33
CA MET A 1 -37.87 -18.04 -44.88
C MET A 1 -37.53 -17.00 -43.82
N SER A 2 -36.51 -17.28 -43.01
CA SER A 2 -36.03 -16.40 -41.93
C SER A 2 -34.87 -15.56 -42.47
N ARG A 3 -34.91 -14.23 -42.27
CA ARG A 3 -33.90 -13.29 -42.75
C ARG A 3 -32.93 -12.93 -41.62
N ASN A 4 -31.67 -13.29 -41.86
CA ASN A 4 -30.46 -12.89 -41.15
C ASN A 4 -30.33 -11.37 -40.95
N ARG A 5 -29.97 -10.96 -39.73
CA ARG A 5 -29.17 -9.75 -39.48
C ARG A 5 -28.05 -10.10 -38.49
N LYS A 6 -26.81 -10.17 -39.01
CA LYS A 6 -25.57 -10.20 -38.23
C LYS A 6 -25.28 -8.78 -37.73
N SER A 7 -25.08 -8.60 -36.43
CA SER A 7 -24.39 -7.41 -35.89
C SER A 7 -22.94 -7.79 -35.55
N SER A 8 -21.99 -7.14 -36.22
CA SER A 8 -20.57 -7.16 -35.89
C SER A 8 -20.32 -6.34 -34.62
N GLY A 9 -19.89 -7.00 -33.54
CA GLY A 9 -19.37 -6.32 -32.34
C GLY A 9 -17.85 -6.42 -32.32
N VAL A 10 -17.17 -5.31 -32.57
CA VAL A 10 -15.74 -5.13 -32.27
C VAL A 10 -15.61 -5.06 -30.74
N ARG A 11 -14.75 -5.90 -30.15
CA ARG A 11 -14.42 -5.87 -28.71
C ARG A 11 -13.01 -5.30 -28.54
N GLY A 12 -12.91 -4.21 -27.77
CA GLY A 12 -11.63 -3.69 -27.29
C GLY A 12 -11.02 -4.57 -26.17
N PRO A 13 -9.79 -4.27 -25.71
CA PRO A 13 -9.09 -5.09 -24.74
C PRO A 13 -9.81 -5.05 -23.38
N ASN A 14 -10.02 -6.23 -22.78
CA ASN A 14 -10.60 -6.35 -21.45
C ASN A 14 -9.57 -5.97 -20.38
N SER A 15 -9.98 -5.20 -19.37
CA SER A 15 -9.18 -4.88 -18.18
C SER A 15 -8.76 -6.15 -17.42
N ALA A 16 -7.57 -6.14 -16.82
CA ALA A 16 -7.02 -7.21 -15.99
C ALA A 16 -7.94 -7.60 -14.82
N LEU A 17 -8.75 -6.65 -14.33
CA LEU A 17 -9.75 -6.91 -13.28
C LEU A 17 -10.87 -7.83 -13.79
N THR A 18 -11.28 -7.67 -15.04
CA THR A 18 -12.34 -8.47 -15.68
C THR A 18 -11.87 -9.90 -15.96
N GLU A 19 -10.58 -10.09 -16.21
CA GLU A 19 -9.96 -11.40 -16.42
C GLU A 19 -9.71 -12.13 -15.09
N PHE A 20 -9.29 -11.41 -14.05
CA PHE A 20 -9.16 -11.92 -12.69
C PHE A 20 -10.51 -12.40 -12.11
N LEU A 21 -11.56 -11.60 -12.24
CA LEU A 21 -12.91 -11.97 -11.76
C LEU A 21 -13.54 -13.14 -12.52
N LYS A 22 -13.05 -13.43 -13.73
CA LYS A 22 -13.49 -14.55 -14.56
C LYS A 22 -12.73 -15.83 -14.21
N ASN A 23 -11.42 -15.73 -13.94
CA ASN A 23 -10.60 -16.87 -13.48
C ASN A 23 -10.99 -17.34 -12.06
N GLU A 24 -11.47 -16.44 -11.21
CA GLU A 24 -12.00 -16.78 -9.88
C GLU A 24 -13.48 -17.24 -9.91
N GLY A 25 -14.13 -17.32 -11.09
CA GLY A 25 -15.51 -17.82 -11.24
C GLY A 25 -16.62 -16.93 -10.67
N ILE A 26 -16.31 -15.68 -10.33
CA ILE A 26 -17.19 -14.79 -9.54
C ILE A 26 -18.37 -14.22 -10.36
N THR A 27 -18.28 -14.24 -11.70
CA THR A 27 -19.23 -13.53 -12.58
C THR A 27 -20.56 -14.26 -12.85
N GLU A 28 -20.61 -15.61 -12.83
CA GLU A 28 -21.87 -16.35 -13.02
C GLU A 28 -22.78 -16.30 -11.80
N GLY A 29 -22.22 -16.35 -10.59
CA GLY A 29 -22.97 -16.30 -9.34
C GLY A 29 -23.64 -14.95 -9.10
N PHE A 30 -23.09 -13.86 -9.65
CA PHE A 30 -23.66 -12.51 -9.56
C PHE A 30 -24.82 -12.31 -10.53
N ARG A 31 -24.75 -12.89 -11.74
CA ARG A 31 -25.85 -12.86 -12.73
C ARG A 31 -27.08 -13.63 -12.25
N ARG A 32 -26.90 -14.84 -11.70
CA ARG A 32 -28.01 -15.63 -11.13
C ARG A 32 -28.68 -14.95 -9.94
N ARG A 33 -27.91 -14.28 -9.07
CA ARG A 33 -28.47 -13.53 -7.92
C ARG A 33 -29.29 -12.31 -8.37
N ARG A 34 -28.85 -11.63 -9.42
CA ARG A 34 -29.55 -10.47 -9.99
C ARG A 34 -30.81 -10.85 -10.77
N GLU A 35 -30.80 -12.01 -11.44
CA GLU A 35 -31.98 -12.59 -12.10
C GLU A 35 -33.01 -13.10 -11.08
N ALA A 36 -32.58 -13.64 -9.94
CA ALA A 36 -33.47 -14.06 -8.85
C ALA A 36 -34.06 -12.89 -8.03
N GLN A 37 -33.33 -11.78 -7.90
CA GLN A 37 -33.83 -10.57 -7.23
C GLN A 37 -34.71 -9.70 -8.13
N ALA A 38 -34.66 -9.87 -9.45
CA ALA A 38 -35.52 -9.16 -10.40
C ALA A 38 -36.93 -9.77 -10.52
N SER A 39 -37.17 -10.98 -10.01
CA SER A 39 -38.46 -11.66 -10.02
C SER A 39 -39.36 -11.37 -8.81
N GLU A 40 -38.90 -10.62 -7.82
CA GLU A 40 -39.71 -10.26 -6.65
C GLU A 40 -39.71 -8.74 -6.45
N SER A 41 -40.64 -8.06 -7.11
CA SER A 41 -41.09 -6.72 -6.72
C SER A 41 -42.51 -6.82 -6.12
N PRO A 42 -42.79 -6.18 -4.97
CA PRO A 42 -44.07 -6.29 -4.27
C PRO A 42 -45.01 -5.11 -4.55
N HIS A 43 -46.33 -5.32 -4.54
CA HIS A 43 -47.40 -4.37 -4.11
C HIS A 43 -48.81 -4.96 -4.34
N PRO A 44 -49.93 -4.44 -3.75
CA PRO A 44 -50.10 -3.75 -2.45
C PRO A 44 -51.36 -4.20 -1.61
N GLN A 45 -51.38 -3.82 -0.32
CA GLN A 45 -52.52 -3.49 0.59
C GLN A 45 -53.77 -4.42 0.74
N GLN A 46 -54.13 -4.82 1.98
CA GLN A 46 -55.16 -4.22 2.88
C GLN A 46 -55.69 -5.16 4.01
N GLU A 47 -55.94 -4.55 5.18
CA GLU A 47 -56.95 -4.85 6.23
C GLU A 47 -56.85 -6.06 7.21
N ARG A 48 -56.60 -5.66 8.48
CA ARG A 48 -57.42 -5.85 9.71
C ARG A 48 -57.23 -7.08 10.65
N SER A 49 -56.89 -6.70 11.90
CA SER A 49 -57.40 -7.13 13.22
C SER A 49 -56.78 -8.28 14.04
N THR A 50 -56.68 -7.94 15.34
CA THR A 50 -56.64 -8.70 16.60
C THR A 50 -55.33 -9.33 17.10
N GLU A 51 -54.73 -8.63 18.08
CA GLU A 51 -54.11 -9.13 19.32
C GLU A 51 -55.10 -9.88 20.24
N PRO A 52 -54.72 -10.45 21.42
CA PRO A 52 -53.39 -10.81 21.97
C PRO A 52 -53.38 -12.21 22.67
N GLU A 53 -52.37 -12.44 23.53
CA GLU A 53 -52.28 -13.38 24.69
C GLU A 53 -51.62 -14.75 24.45
N ASN A 54 -50.92 -15.37 25.40
CA ASN A 54 -50.03 -15.00 26.52
C ASN A 54 -49.40 -16.34 27.00
N GLU A 55 -48.33 -16.28 27.80
CA GLU A 55 -47.89 -17.28 28.79
C GLU A 55 -47.19 -18.61 28.34
N ASP A 56 -45.86 -18.61 28.39
CA ASP A 56 -44.98 -19.14 29.47
C ASP A 56 -45.15 -20.57 30.07
N ILE A 57 -44.00 -21.12 30.53
CA ILE A 57 -43.78 -22.21 31.54
C ILE A 57 -43.47 -23.66 31.03
N SER A 58 -42.15 -23.91 30.92
CA SER A 58 -41.28 -24.89 31.64
C SER A 58 -41.59 -26.39 31.87
N GLU A 59 -40.46 -27.12 32.02
CA GLU A 59 -40.16 -28.31 32.86
C GLU A 59 -40.05 -29.72 32.21
N ASP A 60 -38.82 -30.27 32.26
CA ASP A 60 -38.46 -31.70 32.26
C ASP A 60 -38.89 -32.40 33.57
N PRO A 61 -38.99 -33.76 33.64
CA PRO A 61 -37.85 -34.54 34.17
C PRO A 61 -37.67 -36.01 33.67
N GLU A 62 -36.49 -36.54 34.02
CA GLU A 62 -35.92 -37.91 34.10
C GLU A 62 -36.91 -39.10 34.39
N GLU A 63 -36.68 -40.41 34.18
CA GLU A 63 -35.52 -41.31 34.38
C GLU A 63 -35.82 -42.78 33.91
N THR A 64 -34.78 -43.61 33.70
CA THR A 64 -34.64 -45.09 33.95
C THR A 64 -35.01 -46.26 32.97
N VAL A 65 -33.94 -47.04 32.65
CA VAL A 65 -33.76 -48.53 32.60
C VAL A 65 -34.07 -49.36 31.30
N SER A 66 -33.05 -50.16 30.90
CA SER A 66 -32.87 -51.06 29.72
C SER A 66 -33.53 -52.46 29.88
N PRO A 67 -33.30 -53.52 29.03
CA PRO A 67 -32.61 -53.64 27.72
C PRO A 67 -33.35 -54.53 26.66
N ALA A 68 -32.86 -54.51 25.41
CA ALA A 68 -32.69 -55.65 24.47
C ALA A 68 -33.04 -55.32 23.00
N GLY A 69 -32.15 -55.73 22.09
CA GLY A 69 -32.55 -56.31 20.80
C GLY A 69 -32.61 -55.41 19.55
N ALA A 70 -31.55 -55.49 18.75
CA ALA A 70 -31.55 -55.44 17.28
C ALA A 70 -31.86 -54.12 16.52
N ARG A 71 -30.78 -53.61 15.91
CA ARG A 71 -30.66 -53.03 14.54
C ARG A 71 -31.70 -51.99 14.08
N ILE A 72 -31.23 -50.74 13.91
CA ILE A 72 -31.10 -49.99 12.63
C ILE A 72 -30.48 -48.62 12.98
N ARG A 73 -29.23 -48.38 12.60
CA ARG A 73 -28.61 -47.04 12.71
C ARG A 73 -28.95 -46.24 11.43
N ARG A 74 -29.86 -45.27 11.55
CA ARG A 74 -29.81 -44.01 10.80
C ARG A 74 -28.89 -43.08 11.59
N GLY A 75 -27.74 -42.74 11.02
CA GLY A 75 -26.88 -41.68 11.55
C GLY A 75 -27.27 -40.35 10.92
N VAL A 76 -27.63 -39.39 11.77
CA VAL A 76 -27.71 -37.97 11.45
C VAL A 76 -26.27 -37.45 11.38
N ALA A 77 -25.88 -36.84 10.25
CA ALA A 77 -24.59 -36.17 10.11
C ALA A 77 -24.67 -34.78 10.79
N THR A 78 -23.69 -34.45 11.62
CA THR A 78 -23.52 -33.10 12.20
C THR A 78 -22.85 -32.17 11.18
N GLU A 79 -23.05 -30.85 11.33
CA GLU A 79 -22.49 -29.81 10.44
C GLU A 79 -20.95 -29.85 10.33
N SER A 80 -20.25 -30.45 11.31
CA SER A 80 -18.80 -30.69 11.26
C SER A 80 -18.36 -31.69 10.18
N ASP A 81 -19.23 -32.64 9.81
CA ASP A 81 -18.89 -33.70 8.86
C ASP A 81 -19.05 -33.22 7.41
N GLN A 82 -19.92 -32.24 7.17
CA GLN A 82 -20.14 -31.62 5.86
C GLN A 82 -18.97 -30.71 5.47
N GLU A 83 -18.32 -30.07 6.43
CA GLU A 83 -17.16 -29.22 6.20
C GLU A 83 -15.89 -30.05 5.94
N GLU A 84 -15.69 -31.16 6.66
CA GLU A 84 -14.61 -32.13 6.34
C GLU A 84 -14.78 -32.77 4.95
N GLU A 85 -16.03 -33.08 4.55
CA GLU A 85 -16.33 -33.65 3.24
C GLU A 85 -16.17 -32.60 2.11
N ALA A 86 -16.50 -31.33 2.36
CA ALA A 86 -16.23 -30.22 1.46
C ALA A 86 -14.73 -29.95 1.28
N ILE A 87 -13.93 -30.04 2.36
CA ILE A 87 -12.46 -29.90 2.30
C ILE A 87 -11.83 -31.09 1.57
N ARG A 88 -12.34 -32.32 1.76
CA ARG A 88 -11.89 -33.51 1.02
C ARG A 88 -12.33 -33.48 -0.45
N ALA A 89 -13.50 -32.92 -0.77
CA ALA A 89 -13.99 -32.73 -2.13
C ALA A 89 -13.19 -31.63 -2.86
N ALA A 90 -12.89 -30.51 -2.20
CA ALA A 90 -12.00 -29.46 -2.70
C ALA A 90 -10.57 -29.97 -2.92
N GLY A 91 -10.08 -30.83 -2.03
CA GLY A 91 -8.80 -31.54 -2.18
C GLY A 91 -8.77 -32.53 -3.35
N ARG A 92 -9.91 -33.11 -3.73
CA ARG A 92 -10.07 -33.97 -4.92
C ARG A 92 -10.24 -33.16 -6.21
N ALA A 93 -10.88 -31.99 -6.15
CA ALA A 93 -11.00 -31.06 -7.27
C ALA A 93 -9.64 -30.45 -7.65
N LYS A 94 -8.84 -30.03 -6.67
CA LYS A 94 -7.49 -29.48 -6.90
C LYS A 94 -6.47 -30.51 -7.41
N ARG A 95 -6.72 -31.81 -7.21
CA ARG A 95 -5.91 -32.90 -7.80
C ARG A 95 -6.32 -33.27 -9.24
N ARG A 96 -7.46 -32.77 -9.73
CA ARG A 96 -7.88 -32.93 -11.13
C ARG A 96 -7.40 -31.80 -12.05
N ASP A 97 -6.92 -30.70 -11.48
CA ASP A 97 -6.49 -29.50 -12.23
C ASP A 97 -4.96 -29.46 -12.49
N ASP A 98 -4.21 -30.45 -12.00
CA ASP A 98 -2.74 -30.54 -12.14
C ASP A 98 -2.35 -31.71 -13.08
N SER A 99 -3.19 -31.96 -14.09
CA SER A 99 -2.79 -32.73 -15.28
C SER A 99 -2.60 -31.75 -16.43
N ASP A 100 -1.34 -31.45 -16.76
CA ASP A 100 -0.93 -30.81 -18.01
C ASP A 100 -1.57 -31.56 -19.18
N PHE A 101 -2.69 -31.04 -19.67
CA PHE A 101 -3.28 -31.39 -20.94
C PHE A 101 -3.05 -30.18 -21.86
N ASP A 102 -1.95 -30.26 -22.60
CA ASP A 102 -1.60 -29.35 -23.68
C ASP A 102 -2.68 -29.43 -24.79
N PRO A 103 -3.45 -28.37 -25.09
CA PRO A 103 -4.63 -28.46 -25.95
C PRO A 103 -4.35 -28.22 -27.44
N GLU A 104 -3.09 -28.22 -27.88
CA GLU A 104 -2.74 -28.21 -29.31
C GLU A 104 -2.34 -29.61 -29.80
N PHE A 105 -3.30 -30.51 -29.97
CA PHE A 105 -3.18 -31.57 -30.98
C PHE A 105 -4.56 -32.01 -31.43
N SER A 106 -4.89 -31.71 -32.68
CA SER A 106 -6.07 -32.22 -33.37
C SER A 106 -5.97 -33.74 -33.50
N ASP A 107 -7.09 -34.41 -33.27
CA ASP A 107 -7.24 -35.87 -33.22
C ASP A 107 -7.32 -36.50 -34.62
N ASP A 108 -6.49 -36.04 -35.56
CA ASP A 108 -6.38 -36.59 -36.91
C ASP A 108 -4.89 -36.85 -37.22
N ASP A 109 -4.57 -38.08 -37.62
CA ASP A 109 -3.28 -38.61 -38.09
C ASP A 109 -2.33 -39.32 -37.12
N LEU A 110 -2.81 -40.34 -36.40
CA LEU A 110 -1.95 -41.49 -36.05
C LEU A 110 -2.65 -42.84 -36.31
N ASP A 111 -2.08 -43.57 -37.26
CA ASP A 111 -2.49 -44.87 -37.76
C ASP A 111 -2.86 -45.89 -36.67
N ALA A 112 -3.99 -46.55 -36.91
CA ALA A 112 -4.42 -47.75 -36.23
C ALA A 112 -3.44 -48.91 -36.49
N ASN A 113 -2.48 -49.12 -35.59
CA ASN A 113 -1.86 -50.43 -35.31
C ASN A 113 -0.90 -50.35 -34.11
N GLY A 114 -1.31 -50.87 -32.93
CA GLY A 114 -0.36 -51.20 -31.86
C GLY A 114 -0.74 -50.96 -30.40
N ILE A 115 -1.99 -50.62 -30.07
CA ILE A 115 -2.39 -50.50 -28.65
C ILE A 115 -2.55 -51.90 -28.05
N LYS A 116 -1.51 -52.38 -27.36
CA LYS A 116 -1.52 -53.62 -26.57
C LYS A 116 -2.54 -53.52 -25.43
N LYS A 117 -3.32 -54.57 -25.21
CA LYS A 117 -4.36 -54.59 -24.16
C LYS A 117 -3.74 -54.77 -22.77
N PHE A 118 -4.36 -54.18 -21.75
CA PHE A 118 -3.97 -54.36 -20.35
C PHE A 118 -3.99 -55.86 -20.00
N GLY A 119 -2.86 -56.37 -19.48
CA GLY A 119 -2.63 -57.79 -19.24
C GLY A 119 -1.64 -58.47 -20.20
N GLU A 120 -1.15 -57.79 -21.24
CA GLU A 120 -0.09 -58.29 -22.13
C GLU A 120 1.32 -57.99 -21.59
N GLU A 121 2.27 -58.88 -21.87
CA GLU A 121 3.69 -58.70 -21.55
C GLU A 121 4.35 -57.69 -22.51
N ASP A 122 5.05 -56.71 -21.95
CA ASP A 122 5.80 -55.70 -22.72
C ASP A 122 7.17 -55.42 -22.11
N ASN A 123 8.08 -54.86 -22.91
CA ASN A 123 9.44 -54.56 -22.48
C ASN A 123 9.56 -53.11 -22.02
N CYS A 124 10.08 -52.91 -20.81
CA CYS A 124 10.29 -51.57 -20.25
C CYS A 124 11.31 -50.78 -21.09
N VAL A 125 10.92 -49.63 -21.66
CA VAL A 125 11.83 -48.82 -22.49
C VAL A 125 13.07 -48.31 -21.76
N THR A 126 12.99 -48.12 -20.44
CA THR A 126 14.11 -47.61 -19.65
C THR A 126 15.11 -48.68 -19.22
N CYS A 127 14.68 -49.94 -18.99
CA CYS A 127 15.55 -50.98 -18.42
C CYS A 127 15.50 -52.33 -19.15
N GLY A 128 14.69 -52.46 -20.21
CA GLY A 128 14.58 -53.65 -21.07
C GLY A 128 13.92 -54.87 -20.45
N LYS A 129 13.41 -54.79 -19.21
CA LYS A 129 12.77 -55.95 -18.53
C LYS A 129 11.34 -56.17 -19.02
N VAL A 130 10.97 -57.43 -19.23
CA VAL A 130 9.60 -57.86 -19.51
C VAL A 130 8.75 -57.62 -18.26
N PHE A 131 7.61 -56.96 -18.42
CA PHE A 131 6.63 -56.75 -17.35
C PHE A 131 5.21 -56.72 -17.92
N ASN A 132 4.23 -57.02 -17.08
CA ASN A 132 2.83 -56.97 -17.49
C ASN A 132 2.32 -55.54 -17.51
N LEU A 133 1.66 -55.16 -18.60
CA LEU A 133 0.97 -53.89 -18.74
C LEU A 133 -0.21 -53.84 -17.78
N THR A 134 -0.10 -53.01 -16.73
CA THR A 134 -1.18 -52.73 -15.79
C THR A 134 -1.75 -51.33 -16.04
N VAL A 135 -2.89 -51.02 -15.43
CA VAL A 135 -3.53 -49.69 -15.49
C VAL A 135 -2.60 -48.58 -14.97
N TYR A 136 -1.57 -48.93 -14.19
CA TYR A 136 -0.62 -47.99 -13.59
C TYR A 136 0.69 -47.85 -14.37
N SER A 137 0.86 -48.60 -15.48
CA SER A 137 2.03 -48.53 -16.34
C SER A 137 2.09 -47.20 -17.08
N ARG A 138 3.15 -46.41 -16.85
CA ARG A 138 3.34 -45.09 -17.44
C ARG A 138 3.97 -45.22 -18.83
N TYR A 139 3.38 -44.58 -19.83
CA TYR A 139 3.95 -44.47 -21.18
C TYR A 139 4.83 -43.22 -21.28
N LEU A 140 6.06 -43.36 -21.77
CA LEU A 140 6.94 -42.22 -22.04
C LEU A 140 6.84 -41.85 -23.52
N ARG A 141 6.35 -40.63 -23.80
CA ARG A 141 6.16 -40.12 -25.17
C ARG A 141 7.50 -39.98 -25.91
N ASP A 142 8.54 -39.51 -25.22
CA ASP A 142 9.87 -39.29 -25.81
C ASP A 142 10.55 -40.57 -26.30
N GLN A 143 10.30 -41.70 -25.64
CA GLN A 143 10.90 -43.00 -25.94
C GLN A 143 9.91 -43.98 -26.58
N ARG A 144 8.67 -43.53 -26.84
CA ARG A 144 7.56 -44.30 -27.43
C ARG A 144 7.42 -45.73 -26.87
N GLY A 145 7.27 -45.86 -25.56
CA GLY A 145 6.94 -47.15 -24.93
C GLY A 145 6.68 -47.08 -23.42
N TYR A 146 6.31 -48.22 -22.84
CA TYR A 146 5.89 -48.32 -21.45
C TYR A 146 7.06 -48.60 -20.49
N VAL A 147 6.90 -48.17 -19.24
CA VAL A 147 7.91 -48.30 -18.19
C VAL A 147 7.39 -49.20 -17.07
N CYS A 148 8.25 -50.10 -16.58
CA CYS A 148 7.93 -50.97 -15.45
C CYS A 148 7.80 -50.17 -14.14
N GLU A 149 7.16 -50.77 -13.14
CA GLU A 149 6.82 -50.12 -11.88
C GLU A 149 8.04 -49.53 -11.15
N THR A 150 9.15 -50.29 -11.07
CA THR A 150 10.39 -49.83 -10.42
C THR A 150 11.02 -48.59 -11.09
N CYS A 151 11.00 -48.53 -12.42
CA CYS A 151 11.47 -47.37 -13.16
C CYS A 151 10.49 -46.19 -13.05
N ASN A 152 9.18 -46.46 -13.01
CA ASN A 152 8.15 -45.44 -12.79
C ASN A 152 8.26 -44.81 -11.38
N GLU A 153 8.56 -45.59 -10.35
CA GLU A 153 8.83 -45.07 -9.00
C GLU A 153 10.07 -44.17 -8.96
N THR A 154 11.12 -44.54 -9.68
CA THR A 154 12.35 -43.73 -9.78
C THR A 154 12.09 -42.39 -10.46
N ILE A 155 11.26 -42.38 -11.51
CA ILE A 155 10.83 -41.15 -12.20
C ILE A 155 9.98 -40.28 -11.27
N LYS A 156 9.00 -40.88 -10.57
CA LYS A 156 8.17 -40.17 -9.58
C LYS A 156 9.00 -39.57 -8.44
N ALA A 157 10.05 -40.26 -7.98
CA ALA A 157 10.96 -39.74 -6.96
C ALA A 157 11.76 -38.53 -7.45
N LYS A 158 12.24 -38.55 -8.70
CA LYS A 158 12.90 -37.40 -9.35
C LYS A 158 11.95 -36.20 -9.50
N GLU A 159 10.72 -36.44 -9.95
CA GLU A 159 9.68 -35.40 -10.07
C GLU A 159 9.32 -34.77 -8.71
N ARG A 160 9.18 -35.57 -7.65
CA ARG A 160 8.94 -35.07 -6.28
C ARG A 160 10.10 -34.21 -5.78
N ASN A 161 11.35 -34.62 -6.02
CA ASN A 161 12.52 -33.82 -5.65
C ASN A 161 12.61 -32.51 -6.45
N ALA A 162 12.27 -32.53 -7.74
CA ALA A 162 12.20 -31.33 -8.56
C ALA A 162 11.12 -30.35 -8.04
N LYS A 163 9.89 -30.82 -7.75
CA LYS A 163 8.83 -30.02 -7.14
C LYS A 163 9.24 -29.45 -5.76
N ARG A 164 9.94 -30.23 -4.92
CA ARG A 164 10.46 -29.76 -3.61
C ARG A 164 11.51 -28.66 -3.77
N ASN A 165 12.43 -28.80 -4.73
CA ASN A 165 13.45 -27.79 -5.01
C ASN A 165 12.84 -26.50 -5.58
N GLN A 166 11.80 -26.62 -6.43
CA GLN A 166 11.04 -25.48 -6.96
C GLN A 166 10.25 -24.73 -5.87
N MET A 167 9.67 -25.46 -4.90
CA MET A 167 9.02 -24.82 -3.74
C MET A 167 10.03 -24.15 -2.80
N SER A 168 11.19 -24.75 -2.58
CA SER A 168 12.28 -24.15 -1.80
C SER A 168 12.83 -22.89 -2.45
N SER A 169 13.02 -22.90 -3.78
CA SER A 169 13.45 -21.73 -4.54
C SER A 169 12.40 -20.62 -4.53
N ARG A 170 11.10 -20.95 -4.66
CA ARG A 170 9.98 -19.99 -4.48
C ARG A 170 9.96 -19.36 -3.09
N LYS A 171 10.13 -20.14 -2.02
CA LYS A 171 10.24 -19.59 -0.64
C LYS A 171 11.46 -18.68 -0.49
N LYS A 172 12.59 -19.02 -1.10
CA LYS A 172 13.80 -18.19 -1.10
C LYS A 172 13.59 -16.89 -1.87
N ARG A 173 12.94 -16.94 -3.03
CA ARG A 173 12.54 -15.76 -3.82
C ARG A 173 11.57 -14.88 -3.06
N LYS A 174 10.52 -15.44 -2.45
CA LYS A 174 9.58 -14.69 -1.59
C LYS A 174 10.28 -14.00 -0.43
N LYS A 175 11.27 -14.65 0.19
CA LYS A 175 12.07 -14.06 1.28
C LYS A 175 13.01 -12.95 0.79
N ILE A 176 13.55 -13.08 -0.42
CA ILE A 176 14.35 -12.03 -1.07
C ILE A 176 13.45 -10.86 -1.47
N ALA A 177 12.27 -11.11 -2.04
CA ALA A 177 11.27 -10.10 -2.37
C ALA A 177 10.78 -9.34 -1.13
N LEU A 178 10.54 -10.03 0.00
CA LEU A 178 10.24 -9.40 1.28
C LEU A 178 11.41 -8.53 1.79
N ALA A 179 12.66 -8.98 1.63
CA ALA A 179 13.82 -8.19 2.01
C ALA A 179 14.04 -6.96 1.08
N LEU A 180 13.64 -7.08 -0.19
CA LEU A 180 13.63 -6.00 -1.18
C LEU A 180 12.54 -4.96 -0.86
N LEU A 181 11.33 -5.39 -0.50
CA LEU A 181 10.22 -4.54 -0.04
C LEU A 181 10.59 -3.72 1.21
N ASP A 182 11.44 -4.26 2.09
CA ASP A 182 11.89 -3.60 3.33
C ASP A 182 13.09 -2.64 3.14
N LYS A 183 13.47 -2.32 1.89
CA LYS A 183 14.54 -1.32 1.58
C LYS A 183 15.91 -1.63 2.22
N GLN A 184 16.26 -2.89 2.48
CA GLN A 184 17.55 -3.26 3.09
C GLN A 184 18.64 -3.58 2.06
N VAL A 185 19.59 -2.66 1.86
CA VAL A 185 20.87 -2.98 1.20
C VAL A 185 21.58 -4.03 2.06
N VAL A 186 21.98 -5.18 1.47
CA VAL A 186 22.72 -6.23 2.17
C VAL A 186 24.15 -5.76 2.47
N ARG A 187 24.28 -4.83 3.41
CA ARG A 187 25.51 -4.60 4.16
C ARG A 187 25.58 -5.67 5.25
N ILE A 188 26.79 -6.11 5.59
CA ILE A 188 26.99 -6.96 6.76
C ILE A 188 26.34 -6.22 7.95
N PRO A 189 25.31 -6.78 8.59
CA PRO A 189 24.57 -6.08 9.63
C PRO A 189 25.51 -5.81 10.80
N LYS A 190 25.36 -4.65 11.45
CA LYS A 190 26.15 -4.35 12.65
C LYS A 190 25.87 -5.42 13.70
N LEU A 191 26.86 -5.73 14.54
CA LEU A 191 26.66 -6.67 15.66
C LEU A 191 25.46 -6.28 16.52
N GLN A 192 25.27 -4.97 16.74
CA GLN A 192 24.10 -4.40 17.43
C GLN A 192 22.78 -4.84 16.78
N ASP A 193 22.65 -4.75 15.46
CA ASP A 193 21.42 -5.12 14.74
C ASP A 193 21.18 -6.64 14.78
N ILE A 194 22.25 -7.45 14.76
CA ILE A 194 22.16 -8.91 14.95
C ILE A 194 21.68 -9.25 16.37
N CYS A 195 22.23 -8.58 17.39
CA CYS A 195 21.83 -8.75 18.79
C CYS A 195 20.36 -8.35 18.98
N ILE A 196 19.95 -7.18 18.49
CA ILE A 196 18.55 -6.72 18.52
C ILE A 196 17.65 -7.77 17.87
N LYS A 197 18.00 -8.25 16.67
CA LYS A 197 17.22 -9.30 15.98
C LYS A 197 17.11 -10.58 16.81
N LYS A 198 18.17 -10.98 17.53
CA LYS A 198 18.14 -12.17 18.40
C LYS A 198 17.28 -11.95 19.65
N ILE A 199 17.33 -10.76 20.25
CA ILE A 199 16.45 -10.38 21.36
C ILE A 199 14.99 -10.44 20.91
N THR A 200 14.65 -9.79 19.80
CA THR A 200 13.28 -9.79 19.26
C THR A 200 12.77 -11.20 18.96
N LEU A 201 13.63 -12.11 18.47
CA LEU A 201 13.23 -13.49 18.18
C LEU A 201 12.92 -14.33 19.43
N ASN A 202 13.43 -13.95 20.60
CA ASN A 202 13.20 -14.66 21.86
C ASN A 202 12.58 -13.71 22.89
N ILE A 203 11.79 -12.72 22.44
CA ILE A 203 11.29 -11.63 23.28
C ILE A 203 10.41 -12.15 24.42
N ASP A 204 9.70 -13.25 24.19
CA ASP A 204 8.82 -13.86 25.18
C ASP A 204 9.60 -14.48 26.37
N ASP A 205 10.88 -14.81 26.16
CA ASP A 205 11.78 -15.32 27.20
C ASP A 205 12.58 -14.19 27.89
N VAL A 206 12.36 -12.92 27.52
CA VAL A 206 13.06 -11.77 28.09
C VAL A 206 12.25 -11.21 29.26
N GLU A 207 12.78 -11.36 30.47
CA GLU A 207 12.16 -10.80 31.68
C GLU A 207 12.38 -9.28 31.80
N ALA A 208 13.56 -8.80 31.42
CA ALA A 208 13.91 -7.39 31.44
C ALA A 208 14.98 -7.10 30.38
N LEU A 209 14.84 -5.95 29.71
CA LEU A 209 15.82 -5.49 28.73
C LEU A 209 17.08 -4.90 29.40
N GLY A 210 17.02 -4.56 30.69
CA GLY A 210 18.15 -3.97 31.44
C GLY A 210 18.51 -2.57 30.91
N ASP A 211 19.78 -2.20 31.00
CA ASP A 211 20.29 -0.89 30.57
C ASP A 211 20.50 -0.79 29.05
N ILE A 212 19.44 -1.06 28.27
CA ILE A 212 19.45 -0.81 26.83
C ILE A 212 19.11 0.66 26.58
N GLY A 213 20.01 1.39 25.93
CA GLY A 213 19.77 2.79 25.57
C GLY A 213 18.52 2.99 24.71
N GLN A 214 17.85 4.14 24.88
CA GLN A 214 16.54 4.44 24.27
C GLN A 214 16.50 4.23 22.75
N VAL A 215 17.58 4.56 22.04
CA VAL A 215 17.69 4.36 20.58
C VAL A 215 17.50 2.89 20.20
N ASN A 216 18.06 1.98 20.98
CA ASN A 216 17.93 0.54 20.73
C ASN A 216 16.57 0.02 21.19
N MET A 217 16.01 0.56 22.28
CA MET A 217 14.64 0.26 22.71
C MET A 217 13.62 0.60 21.61
N ASN A 218 13.73 1.79 21.02
CA ASN A 218 12.87 2.22 19.93
C ASN A 218 13.03 1.33 18.69
N LYS A 219 14.26 0.87 18.39
CA LYS A 219 14.49 -0.11 17.31
C LYS A 219 13.83 -1.46 17.60
N ILE A 220 13.94 -1.97 18.82
CA ILE A 220 13.30 -3.23 19.22
C ILE A 220 11.78 -3.08 19.11
N SER A 221 11.20 -1.99 19.64
CA SER A 221 9.77 -1.67 19.52
C SER A 221 9.31 -1.65 18.05
N LYS A 222 10.05 -0.96 17.17
CA LYS A 222 9.77 -0.91 15.73
C LYS A 222 9.80 -2.29 15.08
N ILE A 223 10.77 -3.14 15.43
CA ILE A 223 10.88 -4.50 14.88
C ILE A 223 9.75 -5.40 15.42
N LEU A 224 9.41 -5.30 16.71
CA LEU A 224 8.28 -6.04 17.28
C LEU A 224 6.96 -5.64 16.64
N SER A 225 6.76 -4.34 16.39
CA SER A 225 5.59 -3.83 15.68
C SER A 225 5.53 -4.38 14.25
N LYS A 226 6.65 -4.33 13.51
CA LYS A 226 6.74 -4.94 12.16
C LYS A 226 6.44 -6.45 12.14
N ASN A 227 6.84 -7.17 13.18
CA ASN A 227 6.58 -8.61 13.33
C ASN A 227 5.22 -8.91 13.98
N ARG A 228 4.40 -7.88 14.29
CA ARG A 228 3.12 -8.00 15.02
C ARG A 228 3.24 -8.75 16.35
N SER A 229 4.38 -8.59 17.02
CA SER A 229 4.75 -9.31 18.25
C SER A 229 4.71 -8.42 19.50
N LEU A 230 4.31 -7.15 19.36
CA LEU A 230 4.02 -6.29 20.51
C LEU A 230 2.66 -6.71 21.11
N ASN A 231 2.63 -7.08 22.39
CA ASN A 231 1.48 -7.64 23.09
C ASN A 231 1.50 -7.25 24.58
N ASN A 232 0.46 -7.64 25.33
CA ASN A 232 0.30 -7.34 26.76
C ASN A 232 1.53 -7.65 27.64
N SER A 233 2.21 -8.77 27.35
CA SER A 233 3.41 -9.18 28.09
C SER A 233 4.61 -8.32 27.71
N THR A 234 4.83 -8.11 26.41
CA THR A 234 6.02 -7.42 25.91
C THR A 234 5.98 -5.91 26.10
N VAL A 235 4.80 -5.29 26.20
CA VAL A 235 4.67 -3.84 26.48
C VAL A 235 5.37 -3.45 27.77
N SER A 236 5.28 -4.29 28.82
CA SER A 236 5.87 -4.01 30.13
C SER A 236 7.40 -3.87 30.08
N LEU A 237 8.06 -4.47 29.07
CA LEU A 237 9.51 -4.38 28.87
C LEU A 237 9.97 -2.96 28.49
N PHE A 238 9.07 -2.13 27.97
CA PHE A 238 9.37 -0.78 27.48
C PHE A 238 8.99 0.32 28.46
N LEU A 239 8.32 -0.02 29.57
CA LEU A 239 7.82 0.97 30.52
C LEU A 239 8.85 1.26 31.61
N ASN A 240 9.10 2.54 31.88
CA ASN A 240 10.04 3.00 32.90
C ASN A 240 9.60 4.38 33.45
N PRO A 241 9.67 4.61 34.77
CA PRO A 241 9.35 5.91 35.39
C PRO A 241 10.08 7.13 34.83
N ASN A 242 11.29 6.95 34.30
CA ASN A 242 12.11 8.02 33.73
C ASN A 242 11.89 8.22 32.22
N LEU A 243 10.96 7.49 31.61
CA LEU A 243 10.70 7.55 30.18
C LEU A 243 10.02 8.87 29.81
N LYS A 244 10.62 9.61 28.88
CA LYS A 244 10.08 10.86 28.33
C LYS A 244 9.32 10.69 27.03
N SER A 245 9.69 9.70 26.22
CA SER A 245 9.07 9.44 24.92
C SER A 245 8.86 7.95 24.72
N LEU A 246 7.65 7.56 24.31
CA LEU A 246 7.26 6.19 24.03
C LEU A 246 6.61 6.11 22.65
N GLU A 247 7.09 5.19 21.81
CA GLU A 247 6.53 4.92 20.49
C GLU A 247 6.18 3.43 20.35
N PHE A 248 4.91 3.15 20.07
CA PHE A 248 4.42 1.85 19.63
C PHE A 248 3.71 2.00 18.28
N TRP A 249 4.18 1.24 17.29
CA TRP A 249 3.77 1.42 15.89
C TRP A 249 2.66 0.43 15.47
N ASP A 250 2.52 -0.69 16.16
CA ASP A 250 1.40 -1.63 16.01
C ASP A 250 0.95 -2.11 17.40
N CYS A 251 -0.09 -1.48 17.93
CA CYS A 251 -0.71 -1.80 19.22
C CYS A 251 -1.91 -2.75 19.08
N SER A 252 -2.11 -3.41 17.93
CA SER A 252 -3.35 -4.18 17.66
C SER A 252 -3.57 -5.30 18.68
N ASN A 253 -2.49 -5.88 19.22
CA ASN A 253 -2.50 -6.98 20.17
C ASN A 253 -2.27 -6.54 21.63
N VAL A 254 -2.43 -5.24 21.92
CA VAL A 254 -2.30 -4.66 23.27
C VAL A 254 -3.70 -4.29 23.76
N ASP A 255 -4.10 -4.83 24.90
CA ASP A 255 -5.41 -4.57 25.50
C ASP A 255 -5.48 -3.25 26.29
N SER A 256 -6.71 -2.86 26.65
CA SER A 256 -6.98 -1.62 27.39
C SER A 256 -6.26 -1.56 28.75
N ASP A 257 -6.17 -2.69 29.47
CA ASP A 257 -5.48 -2.73 30.77
C ASP A 257 -3.97 -2.50 30.61
N SER A 258 -3.36 -3.09 29.58
CA SER A 258 -1.95 -2.90 29.26
C SER A 258 -1.65 -1.48 28.79
N LEU A 259 -2.59 -0.82 28.10
CA LEU A 259 -2.48 0.60 27.76
C LEU A 259 -2.51 1.48 29.02
N ASN A 260 -3.40 1.19 29.99
CA ASN A 260 -3.38 1.90 31.28
C ASN A 260 -2.05 1.79 32.02
N ARG A 261 -1.31 0.69 31.82
CA ARG A 261 0.02 0.54 32.42
C ARG A 261 0.96 1.67 32.01
N ILE A 262 0.88 2.17 30.77
CA ILE A 262 1.73 3.27 30.28
C ILE A 262 1.65 4.47 31.24
N ALA A 263 0.44 4.93 31.56
CA ALA A 263 0.26 6.05 32.46
C ALA A 263 0.63 5.75 33.91
N SER A 264 0.44 4.51 34.37
CA SER A 264 0.81 4.12 35.74
C SER A 264 2.33 3.99 35.97
N TYR A 265 3.09 3.55 34.95
CA TYR A 265 4.52 3.31 35.06
C TYR A 265 5.37 4.47 34.53
N CYS A 266 4.83 5.33 33.66
CA CYS A 266 5.55 6.43 33.02
C CYS A 266 4.86 7.79 33.30
N PRO A 267 4.82 8.31 34.55
CA PRO A 267 4.08 9.52 34.88
C PRO A 267 4.69 10.82 34.29
N ASN A 268 5.99 10.83 33.98
CA ASN A 268 6.70 11.98 33.43
C ASN A 268 6.80 11.95 31.89
N LEU A 269 5.90 11.22 31.22
CA LEU A 269 5.94 11.09 29.77
C LEU A 269 5.59 12.42 29.10
N GLU A 270 6.45 12.87 28.19
CA GLU A 270 6.31 14.12 27.43
C GLU A 270 5.76 13.85 26.01
N SER A 271 6.04 12.67 25.45
CA SER A 271 5.67 12.28 24.09
C SER A 271 5.16 10.84 24.01
N LEU A 272 3.96 10.64 23.45
CA LEU A 272 3.31 9.34 23.31
C LEU A 272 2.79 9.12 21.89
N THR A 273 3.29 8.07 21.26
CA THR A 273 2.82 7.59 19.95
C THR A 273 2.25 6.19 20.08
N LEU A 274 0.95 6.02 19.80
CA LEU A 274 0.27 4.72 19.76
C LEU A 274 -0.43 4.55 18.42
N PHE A 275 0.14 3.74 17.54
CA PHE A 275 -0.46 3.43 16.24
C PHE A 275 -1.12 2.05 16.25
N MET A 276 -2.15 1.92 15.40
CA MET A 276 -3.05 0.77 15.39
C MET A 276 -3.61 0.50 16.79
N CYS A 277 -3.95 1.56 17.53
CA CYS A 277 -4.39 1.53 18.92
C CYS A 277 -5.89 1.26 19.07
N GLY A 278 -6.37 0.23 18.38
CA GLY A 278 -7.79 -0.06 18.29
C GLY A 278 -8.48 -0.42 19.62
N GLN A 279 -7.71 -0.84 20.61
CA GLN A 279 -8.24 -1.19 21.94
C GLN A 279 -8.13 -0.04 22.95
N LEU A 280 -7.78 1.17 22.50
CA LEU A 280 -7.73 2.37 23.34
C LEU A 280 -9.15 2.92 23.55
N HIS A 281 -9.67 2.75 24.78
CA HIS A 281 -11.02 3.15 25.18
C HIS A 281 -11.06 4.52 25.87
N ASN A 282 -12.27 5.04 26.06
CA ASN A 282 -12.55 6.26 26.83
C ASN A 282 -11.86 6.28 28.20
N ASP A 283 -11.95 5.19 28.97
CA ASP A 283 -11.36 5.13 30.31
C ASP A 283 -9.83 5.27 30.28
N ASN A 284 -9.19 4.78 29.22
CA ASN A 284 -7.74 4.94 29.05
C ASN A 284 -7.38 6.42 28.85
N LEU A 285 -8.07 7.12 27.95
CA LEU A 285 -7.76 8.53 27.70
C LEU A 285 -8.07 9.40 28.92
N LYS A 286 -9.15 9.11 29.66
CA LYS A 286 -9.45 9.77 30.94
C LYS A 286 -8.37 9.50 31.99
N TYR A 287 -7.86 8.26 32.04
CA TYR A 287 -6.76 7.91 32.93
C TYR A 287 -5.47 8.63 32.53
N TYR A 288 -5.19 8.78 31.25
CA TYR A 288 -4.04 9.55 30.74
C TYR A 288 -4.16 11.02 31.11
N THR A 289 -5.33 11.62 30.92
CA THR A 289 -5.65 13.00 31.34
C THR A 289 -5.30 13.22 32.82
N THR A 290 -5.55 12.22 33.67
CA THR A 290 -5.33 12.32 35.12
C THR A 290 -3.87 12.14 35.51
N ASN A 291 -3.12 11.26 34.86
CA ASN A 291 -1.80 10.84 35.31
C ASN A 291 -0.63 11.42 34.49
N LEU A 292 -0.84 11.75 33.21
CA LEU A 292 0.21 12.21 32.30
C LEU A 292 0.25 13.74 32.21
N LYS A 293 0.59 14.40 33.32
CA LYS A 293 0.58 15.87 33.45
C LYS A 293 1.70 16.59 32.71
N SER A 294 2.62 15.87 32.09
CA SER A 294 3.72 16.45 31.29
C SER A 294 3.61 16.15 29.79
N LEU A 295 2.55 15.46 29.36
CA LEU A 295 2.37 15.02 27.98
C LEU A 295 2.08 16.21 27.05
N SER A 296 3.08 16.61 26.27
CA SER A 296 2.97 17.69 25.28
C SER A 296 2.80 17.19 23.85
N GLU A 297 3.11 15.93 23.57
CA GLU A 297 2.97 15.33 22.24
C GLU A 297 2.12 14.06 22.30
N LEU A 298 1.03 14.02 21.53
CA LEU A 298 0.15 12.87 21.44
C LEU A 298 -0.13 12.53 19.97
N SER A 299 0.29 11.33 19.56
CA SER A 299 0.07 10.79 18.21
C SER A 299 -0.70 9.47 18.28
N LEU A 300 -1.93 9.46 17.79
CA LEU A 300 -2.82 8.30 17.83
C LEU A 300 -3.28 7.90 16.42
N ASN A 301 -3.07 6.63 16.05
CA ASN A 301 -3.60 6.07 14.81
C ASN A 301 -4.57 4.92 15.12
N GLY A 302 -5.79 5.03 14.59
CA GLY A 302 -6.85 4.06 14.82
C GLY A 302 -7.52 4.07 16.20
N PRO A 303 -7.68 5.19 16.94
CA PRO A 303 -8.41 5.19 18.22
C PRO A 303 -9.94 5.19 17.99
N PHE A 304 -10.49 4.07 17.49
CA PHE A 304 -11.89 3.99 17.05
C PHE A 304 -12.91 3.81 18.19
N LEU A 305 -12.46 3.68 19.45
CA LEU A 305 -13.32 3.51 20.63
C LEU A 305 -13.39 4.75 21.52
N ILE A 306 -12.65 5.81 21.19
CA ILE A 306 -12.72 7.08 21.92
C ILE A 306 -13.91 7.88 21.37
N SER A 307 -14.85 8.27 22.23
CA SER A 307 -15.98 9.10 21.83
C SER A 307 -15.59 10.57 21.74
N ASP A 308 -16.32 11.30 20.89
CA ASP A 308 -16.13 12.73 20.67
C ASP A 308 -16.14 13.55 21.97
N THR A 309 -17.07 13.25 22.88
CA THR A 309 -17.14 13.90 24.20
C THR A 309 -15.88 13.72 25.05
N VAL A 310 -15.19 12.58 24.94
CA VAL A 310 -13.99 12.30 25.74
C VAL A 310 -12.77 12.99 25.15
N TRP A 311 -12.75 13.21 23.83
CA TRP A 311 -11.76 14.10 23.21
C TRP A 311 -11.91 15.53 23.70
N GLN A 312 -13.13 16.06 23.72
CA GLN A 312 -13.41 17.40 24.26
C GLN A 312 -12.94 17.51 25.72
N GLU A 313 -13.36 16.57 26.58
CA GLU A 313 -12.92 16.52 27.99
C GLU A 313 -11.39 16.47 28.14
N TYR A 314 -10.70 15.74 27.25
CA TYR A 314 -9.23 15.65 27.25
C TYR A 314 -8.59 17.01 26.93
N PHE A 315 -9.06 17.70 25.88
CA PHE A 315 -8.49 18.99 25.47
C PHE A 315 -8.81 20.10 26.48
N GLU A 316 -9.99 20.12 27.07
CA GLU A 316 -10.35 21.06 28.14
C GLU A 316 -9.43 20.95 29.36
N GLN A 317 -9.00 19.73 29.70
CA GLN A 317 -8.19 19.48 30.91
C GLN A 317 -6.68 19.50 30.65
N SER A 318 -6.24 19.06 29.46
CA SER A 318 -4.82 18.82 29.14
C SER A 318 -4.37 19.47 27.83
N GLY A 319 -5.25 20.20 27.12
CA GLY A 319 -4.90 20.82 25.84
C GLY A 319 -3.86 21.94 25.94
N SER A 320 -3.85 22.68 27.05
CA SER A 320 -2.96 23.86 27.21
C SER A 320 -1.47 23.53 27.15
N GLN A 321 -1.06 22.30 27.46
CA GLN A 321 0.33 21.84 27.40
C GLN A 321 0.70 21.18 26.06
N LEU A 322 -0.29 20.93 25.20
CA LEU A 322 -0.11 20.19 23.96
C LEU A 322 0.56 21.08 22.91
N THR A 323 1.67 20.60 22.37
CA THR A 323 2.44 21.25 21.30
C THR A 323 2.38 20.44 20.01
N LYS A 324 2.20 19.13 20.09
CA LYS A 324 2.03 18.27 18.91
C LYS A 324 0.81 17.38 19.09
N PHE A 325 -0.09 17.45 18.12
CA PHE A 325 -1.24 16.57 18.07
C PHE A 325 -1.36 15.91 16.72
N GLU A 326 -1.51 14.59 16.75
CA GLU A 326 -1.80 13.80 15.58
C GLU A 326 -2.91 12.81 15.90
N VAL A 327 -3.93 12.82 15.05
CA VAL A 327 -4.98 11.80 15.05
C VAL A 327 -5.23 11.32 13.64
N ARG A 328 -5.26 10.00 13.47
CA ARG A 328 -5.40 9.35 12.17
C ARG A 328 -6.40 8.20 12.22
N ASN A 329 -7.11 7.95 11.12
CA ASN A 329 -7.99 6.80 10.92
C ASN A 329 -9.05 6.62 12.04
N THR A 330 -9.89 7.62 12.26
CA THR A 330 -11.01 7.51 13.20
C THR A 330 -12.20 8.33 12.74
N HIS A 331 -13.40 7.75 12.81
CA HIS A 331 -14.67 8.42 12.50
C HIS A 331 -15.33 9.04 13.75
N ARG A 332 -14.75 8.82 14.94
CA ARG A 332 -15.30 9.32 16.21
C ARG A 332 -14.69 10.63 16.68
N PHE A 333 -13.66 11.12 16.00
CA PHE A 333 -13.17 12.48 16.18
C PHE A 333 -14.00 13.39 15.26
N GLN A 334 -14.93 14.15 15.85
CA GLN A 334 -15.90 14.97 15.12
C GLN A 334 -15.59 16.46 15.27
N ASN A 335 -16.46 17.29 14.70
CA ASN A 335 -16.32 18.74 14.65
C ASN A 335 -16.09 19.37 16.02
N ASP A 336 -16.85 18.97 17.04
CA ASP A 336 -16.73 19.53 18.40
C ASP A 336 -15.37 19.18 19.04
N SER A 337 -14.82 17.99 18.75
CA SER A 337 -13.44 17.65 19.16
C SER A 337 -12.40 18.57 18.54
N LEU A 338 -12.54 18.90 17.25
CA LEU A 338 -11.61 19.82 16.57
C LEU A 338 -11.73 21.23 17.13
N ILE A 339 -12.95 21.73 17.36
CA ILE A 339 -13.18 23.04 18.00
C ILE A 339 -12.51 23.07 19.37
N SER A 340 -12.76 22.06 20.22
CA SER A 340 -12.17 21.98 21.56
C SER A 340 -10.63 21.89 21.52
N LEU A 341 -10.06 21.13 20.57
CA LEU A 341 -8.61 21.10 20.34
C LEU A 341 -8.06 22.49 20.02
N LEU A 342 -8.70 23.19 19.07
CA LEU A 342 -8.26 24.51 18.61
C LEU A 342 -8.36 25.58 19.71
N GLU A 343 -9.48 25.60 20.44
CA GLU A 343 -9.70 26.54 21.56
C GLU A 343 -8.67 26.37 22.68
N ASN A 344 -8.33 25.13 23.04
CA ASN A 344 -7.48 24.83 24.19
C ASN A 344 -5.99 24.72 23.85
N SER A 345 -5.65 24.29 22.63
CA SER A 345 -4.27 23.96 22.23
C SER A 345 -3.77 24.78 21.06
N GLY A 346 -4.64 25.39 20.24
CA GLY A 346 -4.30 25.98 18.94
C GLY A 346 -3.12 26.95 18.97
N ARG A 347 -3.05 27.82 19.99
CA ARG A 347 -1.96 28.80 20.15
C ARG A 347 -0.62 28.19 20.55
N ASN A 348 -0.59 26.93 20.97
CA ASN A 348 0.60 26.21 21.41
C ASN A 348 1.13 25.19 20.41
N LEU A 349 0.33 24.85 19.39
CA LEU A 349 0.69 23.81 18.43
C LEU A 349 1.87 24.23 17.55
N THR A 350 2.88 23.37 17.52
CA THR A 350 3.96 23.36 16.54
C THR A 350 3.76 22.27 15.49
N SER A 351 2.95 21.25 15.79
CA SER A 351 2.52 20.24 14.82
C SER A 351 1.05 19.89 14.97
N LEU A 352 0.31 19.97 13.86
CA LEU A 352 -1.07 19.52 13.75
C LEU A 352 -1.18 18.55 12.59
N ARG A 353 -1.62 17.32 12.86
CA ARG A 353 -1.79 16.28 11.85
C ARG A 353 -3.16 15.61 11.94
N LEU A 354 -3.96 15.81 10.91
CA LEU A 354 -5.31 15.30 10.76
C LEU A 354 -5.34 14.43 9.48
N SER A 355 -5.57 13.12 9.63
CA SER A 355 -5.58 12.21 8.48
C SER A 355 -6.74 11.22 8.54
N ARG A 356 -7.54 11.13 7.48
CA ARG A 356 -8.65 10.15 7.37
C ARG A 356 -9.59 10.22 8.57
N LEU A 357 -10.16 11.41 8.78
CA LEU A 357 -11.06 11.72 9.88
C LEU A 357 -12.48 11.89 9.36
N ASP A 358 -13.17 10.77 9.17
CA ASP A 358 -14.52 10.73 8.57
C ASP A 358 -15.58 11.44 9.42
N GLY A 359 -15.29 11.72 10.70
CA GLY A 359 -16.17 12.48 11.59
C GLY A 359 -16.07 14.00 11.43
N LEU A 360 -15.07 14.51 10.70
CA LEU A 360 -14.94 15.93 10.38
C LEU A 360 -15.63 16.20 9.04
N ASP A 361 -16.88 16.67 9.10
CA ASP A 361 -17.77 16.82 7.95
C ASP A 361 -18.24 18.27 7.71
N SER A 362 -17.75 19.23 8.50
CA SER A 362 -18.11 20.64 8.37
C SER A 362 -16.96 21.48 7.85
N LYS A 363 -17.18 22.14 6.70
CA LYS A 363 -16.25 23.12 6.12
C LYS A 363 -16.01 24.30 7.07
N ASP A 364 -17.07 24.82 7.69
CA ASP A 364 -16.97 25.98 8.60
C ASP A 364 -16.02 25.70 9.77
N VAL A 365 -15.94 24.43 10.21
CA VAL A 365 -15.05 24.01 11.30
C VAL A 365 -13.59 23.96 10.86
N TYR A 366 -13.31 23.53 9.62
CA TYR A 366 -11.97 23.66 9.06
C TYR A 366 -11.56 25.13 8.93
N ASP A 367 -12.49 26.00 8.51
CA ASP A 367 -12.26 27.45 8.39
C ASP A 367 -11.93 28.13 9.74
N LEU A 368 -12.20 27.48 10.88
CA LEU A 368 -11.78 27.96 12.19
C LEU A 368 -10.28 27.79 12.46
N ILE A 369 -9.60 26.82 11.83
CA ILE A 369 -8.18 26.53 12.06
C ILE A 369 -7.30 27.80 12.04
N PRO A 370 -7.30 28.63 10.98
CA PRO A 370 -6.46 29.83 10.95
C PRO A 370 -6.76 30.83 12.09
N HIS A 371 -7.97 30.86 12.65
CA HIS A 371 -8.33 31.78 13.73
C HIS A 371 -7.75 31.41 15.10
N TYR A 372 -7.37 30.15 15.30
CA TYR A 372 -6.85 29.64 16.58
C TYR A 372 -5.35 29.41 16.59
N LEU A 373 -4.70 29.40 15.43
CA LEU A 373 -3.25 29.23 15.33
C LEU A 373 -2.52 30.51 15.71
N GLU A 374 -1.44 30.36 16.48
CA GLU A 374 -0.53 31.47 16.75
C GLU A 374 0.36 31.72 15.51
N PRO A 375 0.50 32.98 15.05
CA PRO A 375 1.36 33.31 13.93
C PRO A 375 2.80 32.81 14.12
N SER A 376 3.39 32.29 13.04
CA SER A 376 4.80 31.86 13.01
C SER A 376 5.21 30.89 14.14
N LYS A 377 4.31 29.97 14.54
CA LYS A 377 4.60 28.91 15.54
C LYS A 377 4.45 27.50 14.99
N LEU A 378 3.53 27.29 14.06
CA LEU A 378 3.27 25.98 13.46
C LEU A 378 4.40 25.63 12.48
N GLU A 379 5.05 24.49 12.69
CA GLU A 379 6.15 24.00 11.86
C GLU A 379 5.73 22.83 10.96
N GLN A 380 4.72 22.06 11.38
CA GLN A 380 4.27 20.87 10.66
C GLN A 380 2.73 20.87 10.56
N LEU A 381 2.23 20.86 9.34
CA LEU A 381 0.81 20.76 9.03
C LEU A 381 0.55 19.55 8.15
N GLU A 382 -0.36 18.69 8.58
CA GLU A 382 -0.93 17.62 7.78
C GLU A 382 -2.45 17.69 7.85
N ILE A 383 -3.10 17.88 6.70
CA ILE A 383 -4.53 17.68 6.51
C ILE A 383 -4.64 16.75 5.30
N SER A 384 -4.97 15.49 5.53
CA SER A 384 -4.96 14.49 4.46
C SER A 384 -6.19 13.60 4.44
N TYR A 385 -6.63 13.28 3.22
CA TYR A 385 -7.79 12.45 2.92
C TYR A 385 -9.03 12.89 3.74
N PRO A 386 -9.51 14.13 3.56
CA PRO A 386 -10.76 14.57 4.17
C PRO A 386 -11.92 13.69 3.71
N PHE A 387 -12.99 13.62 4.52
CA PHE A 387 -14.14 12.76 4.23
C PHE A 387 -14.84 13.12 2.91
N GLN A 388 -14.98 14.42 2.67
CA GLN A 388 -15.50 15.01 1.44
C GLN A 388 -14.47 15.99 0.89
N GLU A 389 -14.41 16.08 -0.44
CA GLU A 389 -13.37 16.83 -1.15
C GLU A 389 -13.51 18.34 -0.92
N ASP A 390 -14.73 18.86 -0.77
CA ASP A 390 -15.06 20.28 -0.64
C ASP A 390 -14.78 20.88 0.75
N LEU A 391 -14.42 20.04 1.73
CA LEU A 391 -14.09 20.49 3.10
C LEU A 391 -12.78 21.27 3.18
N VAL A 392 -11.84 20.96 2.29
CA VAL A 392 -10.53 21.62 2.24
C VAL A 392 -10.44 22.40 0.93
N THR A 393 -10.36 23.73 1.02
CA THR A 393 -10.33 24.63 -0.12
C THR A 393 -9.02 25.40 -0.22
N ASP A 394 -8.76 25.99 -1.39
CA ASP A 394 -7.60 26.87 -1.60
C ASP A 394 -7.58 28.02 -0.60
N ASP A 395 -8.71 28.72 -0.42
CA ASP A 395 -8.82 29.85 0.50
C ASP A 395 -8.46 29.47 1.95
N LEU A 396 -8.91 28.30 2.42
CA LEU A 396 -8.57 27.79 3.74
C LEU A 396 -7.05 27.64 3.89
N LEU A 397 -6.41 26.95 2.96
CA LEU A 397 -4.97 26.69 3.05
C LEU A 397 -4.15 27.97 2.85
N ILE A 398 -4.55 28.85 1.94
CA ILE A 398 -3.91 30.16 1.76
C ILE A 398 -3.98 30.96 3.07
N ASN A 399 -5.13 30.98 3.75
CA ASN A 399 -5.28 31.66 5.04
C ASN A 399 -4.39 31.04 6.13
N ILE A 400 -4.28 29.71 6.18
CA ILE A 400 -3.38 29.03 7.12
C ILE A 400 -1.91 29.38 6.83
N LEU A 401 -1.50 29.30 5.57
CA LEU A 401 -0.13 29.60 5.15
C LEU A 401 0.21 31.09 5.34
N ALA A 402 -0.74 32.00 5.16
CA ALA A 402 -0.53 33.43 5.44
C ALA A 402 -0.19 33.71 6.92
N ILE A 403 -0.64 32.87 7.84
CA ILE A 403 -0.39 32.99 9.28
C ILE A 403 0.86 32.24 9.73
N THR A 404 1.11 31.06 9.14
CA THR A 404 2.10 30.09 9.64
C THR A 404 3.24 29.77 8.67
N GLY A 405 3.16 30.26 7.44
CA GLY A 405 4.05 29.87 6.35
C GLY A 405 5.53 30.16 6.61
N GLU A 406 5.84 31.22 7.38
CA GLU A 406 7.23 31.56 7.75
C GLU A 406 7.92 30.43 8.54
N THR A 407 7.19 29.65 9.33
CA THR A 407 7.75 28.57 10.16
C THR A 407 7.45 27.18 9.64
N ILE A 408 6.52 27.02 8.70
CA ILE A 408 6.20 25.71 8.14
C ILE A 408 7.43 25.12 7.45
N THR A 409 7.84 23.95 7.93
CA THR A 409 8.90 23.14 7.35
C THR A 409 8.36 21.87 6.70
N HIS A 410 7.21 21.37 7.16
CA HIS A 410 6.55 20.18 6.63
C HIS A 410 5.08 20.47 6.32
N LEU A 411 4.69 20.23 5.07
CA LEU A 411 3.32 20.37 4.59
C LEU A 411 2.88 19.08 3.90
N ASN A 412 1.83 18.45 4.41
CA ASN A 412 1.19 17.29 3.79
C ASN A 412 -0.30 17.57 3.56
N LEU A 413 -0.70 17.51 2.29
CA LEU A 413 -2.07 17.78 1.82
C LEU A 413 -2.61 16.62 0.98
N ASP A 414 -2.13 15.40 1.25
CA ASP A 414 -2.46 14.22 0.47
C ASP A 414 -3.96 13.98 0.39
N GLY A 415 -4.50 13.79 -0.81
CA GLY A 415 -5.90 13.49 -1.04
C GLY A 415 -6.88 14.66 -0.87
N CYS A 416 -6.38 15.90 -0.74
CA CYS A 416 -7.22 17.11 -0.77
C CYS A 416 -7.57 17.50 -2.21
N SER A 417 -8.27 16.63 -2.95
CA SER A 417 -8.47 16.75 -4.41
C SER A 417 -9.13 18.06 -4.87
N ASN A 418 -9.84 18.78 -4.01
CA ASN A 418 -10.45 20.06 -4.32
C ASN A 418 -9.47 21.24 -4.43
N LEU A 419 -8.19 21.03 -4.10
CA LEU A 419 -7.15 22.05 -4.24
C LEU A 419 -6.76 22.28 -5.70
N THR A 420 -6.65 23.55 -6.09
CA THR A 420 -6.36 23.95 -7.47
C THR A 420 -5.03 24.69 -7.59
N ASP A 421 -4.73 25.18 -8.79
CA ASP A 421 -3.59 26.04 -9.09
C ASP A 421 -3.53 27.30 -8.21
N GLN A 422 -4.68 27.78 -7.70
CA GLN A 422 -4.75 28.93 -6.81
C GLN A 422 -3.96 28.68 -5.51
N PHE A 423 -4.08 27.48 -4.92
CA PHE A 423 -3.30 27.13 -3.72
C PHE A 423 -1.78 27.19 -3.98
N ILE A 424 -1.33 26.70 -5.14
CA ILE A 424 0.10 26.67 -5.46
C ILE A 424 0.65 28.08 -5.71
N THR A 425 -0.09 28.89 -6.48
CA THR A 425 0.33 30.24 -6.89
C THR A 425 0.18 31.28 -5.78
N ASP A 426 -0.95 31.28 -5.08
CA ASP A 426 -1.27 32.28 -4.05
C ASP A 426 -0.92 31.85 -2.63
N GLY A 427 -0.78 30.54 -2.39
CA GLY A 427 -0.43 29.98 -1.08
C GLY A 427 1.05 29.57 -1.00
N LEU A 428 1.36 28.42 -1.58
CA LEU A 428 2.68 27.78 -1.46
C LEU A 428 3.82 28.69 -1.92
N ALA A 429 3.69 29.26 -3.12
CA ALA A 429 4.75 30.07 -3.74
C ALA A 429 5.06 31.38 -2.99
N LYS A 430 4.13 31.89 -2.18
CA LYS A 430 4.25 33.21 -1.53
C LYS A 430 4.65 33.13 -0.07
N PHE A 431 4.17 32.14 0.67
CA PHE A 431 4.21 32.17 2.13
C PHE A 431 5.22 31.21 2.77
N CYS A 432 5.84 30.29 2.02
CA CYS A 432 6.58 29.16 2.59
C CYS A 432 8.13 29.22 2.40
N PRO A 433 8.87 30.19 2.97
CA PRO A 433 10.31 30.35 2.74
C PRO A 433 11.17 29.22 3.32
N ASN A 434 10.68 28.51 4.35
CA ASN A 434 11.43 27.49 5.11
C ASN A 434 10.91 26.06 4.88
N LEU A 435 10.02 25.87 3.91
CA LEU A 435 9.48 24.54 3.62
C LEU A 435 10.59 23.63 3.10
N THR A 436 10.63 22.41 3.63
CA THR A 436 11.61 21.37 3.24
C THR A 436 10.93 20.05 2.86
N HIS A 437 9.73 19.77 3.38
CA HIS A 437 8.98 18.55 3.09
C HIS A 437 7.61 18.92 2.53
N LEU A 438 7.33 18.50 1.30
CA LEU A 438 6.06 18.73 0.62
C LEU A 438 5.48 17.40 0.14
N SER A 439 4.28 17.07 0.61
CA SER A 439 3.49 15.94 0.10
C SER A 439 2.13 16.46 -0.35
N MET A 440 1.78 16.16 -1.59
CA MET A 440 0.53 16.60 -2.21
C MET A 440 -0.04 15.49 -3.09
N LYS A 441 -0.10 14.27 -2.56
CA LYS A 441 -0.55 13.10 -3.33
C LYS A 441 -1.99 13.27 -3.78
N ASN A 442 -2.31 12.72 -4.94
CA ASN A 442 -3.66 12.73 -5.50
C ASN A 442 -4.26 14.14 -5.63
N LEU A 443 -3.45 15.17 -5.88
CA LEU A 443 -3.95 16.49 -6.28
C LEU A 443 -3.97 16.57 -7.81
N ASP A 444 -5.09 16.16 -8.40
CA ASP A 444 -5.27 15.97 -9.84
C ASP A 444 -5.72 17.24 -10.58
N GLN A 445 -6.23 18.24 -9.87
CA GLN A 445 -6.64 19.53 -10.44
C GLN A 445 -5.49 20.52 -10.66
N ILE A 446 -4.27 20.19 -10.20
CA ILE A 446 -3.11 21.05 -10.37
C ILE A 446 -2.49 20.84 -11.75
N THR A 447 -2.33 21.92 -12.50
CA THR A 447 -1.90 21.93 -13.89
C THR A 447 -0.39 22.08 -14.03
N ASN A 448 0.14 21.57 -15.14
CA ASN A 448 1.56 21.63 -15.47
C ASN A 448 2.09 23.08 -15.55
N GLU A 449 1.36 23.96 -16.24
CA GLU A 449 1.78 25.34 -16.51
C GLU A 449 1.74 26.21 -15.26
N ALA A 450 0.69 26.08 -14.44
CA ALA A 450 0.57 26.87 -13.22
C ALA A 450 1.61 26.45 -12.18
N PHE A 451 1.83 25.15 -12.02
CA PHE A 451 2.85 24.63 -11.12
C PHE A 451 4.25 25.09 -11.54
N ALA A 452 4.59 24.98 -12.83
CA ALA A 452 5.88 25.45 -13.34
C ALA A 452 6.13 26.93 -13.03
N ARG A 453 5.16 27.80 -13.35
CA ARG A 453 5.23 29.25 -13.10
C ARG A 453 5.37 29.58 -11.61
N ALA A 454 4.58 28.92 -10.78
CA ALA A 454 4.62 29.14 -9.34
C ALA A 454 5.97 28.76 -8.73
N LEU A 455 6.62 27.69 -9.22
CA LEU A 455 7.95 27.28 -8.73
C LEU A 455 9.06 28.25 -9.16
N GLU A 456 8.92 28.92 -10.29
CA GLU A 456 9.83 30.01 -10.69
C GLU A 456 9.76 31.19 -9.72
N GLU A 457 8.55 31.62 -9.37
CA GLU A 457 8.33 32.68 -8.36
C GLU A 457 8.79 32.24 -6.98
N TYR A 458 8.50 30.99 -6.62
CA TYR A 458 8.85 30.41 -5.32
C TYR A 458 10.36 30.37 -5.09
N SER A 459 11.18 30.27 -6.15
CA SER A 459 12.64 30.30 -6.04
C SER A 459 13.18 31.60 -5.45
N ALA A 460 12.40 32.69 -5.48
CA ALA A 460 12.75 33.95 -4.82
C ALA A 460 12.37 33.97 -3.32
N VAL A 461 11.39 33.15 -2.93
CA VAL A 461 10.86 33.07 -1.56
C VAL A 461 11.59 31.99 -0.76
N ASN A 462 11.73 30.80 -1.32
CA ASN A 462 12.45 29.68 -0.74
C ASN A 462 13.81 29.53 -1.45
N SER A 463 14.89 29.82 -0.74
CA SER A 463 16.25 29.61 -1.25
C SER A 463 16.90 28.34 -0.70
N GLY A 464 16.26 27.67 0.26
CA GLY A 464 16.76 26.46 0.89
C GLY A 464 16.51 25.18 0.06
N GLY A 465 15.55 25.22 -0.86
CA GLY A 465 15.11 24.08 -1.63
C GLY A 465 14.37 23.03 -0.79
N LEU A 466 13.75 22.06 -1.47
CA LEU A 466 13.01 20.98 -0.82
C LEU A 466 13.89 19.74 -0.63
N ILE A 467 13.76 19.09 0.53
CA ILE A 467 14.47 17.87 0.91
C ILE A 467 13.65 16.63 0.55
N SER A 468 12.34 16.65 0.79
CA SER A 468 11.44 15.54 0.48
C SER A 468 10.24 16.07 -0.29
N VAL A 469 9.99 15.49 -1.47
CA VAL A 469 8.86 15.88 -2.32
C VAL A 469 8.12 14.63 -2.82
N ASP A 470 6.82 14.60 -2.58
CA ASP A 470 5.95 13.49 -3.02
C ASP A 470 4.76 14.01 -3.83
N LEU A 471 4.79 13.73 -5.13
CA LEU A 471 3.80 14.12 -6.14
C LEU A 471 3.02 12.91 -6.67
N THR A 472 2.92 11.84 -5.87
CA THR A 472 2.24 10.62 -6.31
C THR A 472 0.82 10.91 -6.79
N LYS A 473 0.50 10.51 -8.03
CA LYS A 473 -0.81 10.68 -8.68
C LYS A 473 -1.27 12.13 -8.87
N CYS A 474 -0.36 13.10 -8.94
CA CYS A 474 -0.69 14.45 -9.43
C CYS A 474 -0.76 14.45 -10.96
N THR A 475 -1.76 13.79 -11.54
CA THR A 475 -1.78 13.42 -12.97
C THR A 475 -1.75 14.59 -13.95
N GLY A 476 -2.05 15.82 -13.51
CA GLY A 476 -1.93 17.04 -14.31
C GLY A 476 -0.49 17.56 -14.48
N LEU A 477 0.49 17.00 -13.76
CA LEU A 477 1.89 17.43 -13.82
C LEU A 477 2.66 16.70 -14.94
N GLY A 478 3.34 17.49 -15.77
CA GLY A 478 4.16 17.03 -16.90
C GLY A 478 5.62 17.49 -16.80
N ASP A 479 6.30 17.50 -17.95
CA ASP A 479 7.75 17.73 -18.04
C ASP A 479 8.17 19.10 -17.47
N GLU A 480 7.43 20.17 -17.82
CA GLU A 480 7.74 21.54 -17.41
C GLU A 480 7.64 21.72 -15.89
N ALA A 481 6.55 21.22 -15.28
CA ALA A 481 6.33 21.28 -13.84
C ALA A 481 7.45 20.58 -13.06
N ILE A 482 7.78 19.36 -13.47
CA ILE A 482 8.85 18.58 -12.81
C ILE A 482 10.21 19.22 -13.05
N TYR A 483 10.46 19.78 -14.25
CA TYR A 483 11.69 20.50 -14.50
C TYR A 483 11.85 21.72 -13.58
N SER A 484 10.83 22.57 -13.47
CA SER A 484 10.85 23.76 -12.62
C SER A 484 11.07 23.42 -11.14
N LEU A 485 10.41 22.36 -10.66
CA LEU A 485 10.63 21.84 -9.30
C LEU A 485 12.08 21.38 -9.08
N LEU A 486 12.63 20.59 -9.99
CA LEU A 486 13.99 20.06 -9.85
C LEU A 486 15.06 21.12 -10.10
N LYS A 487 14.77 22.14 -10.92
CA LYS A 487 15.63 23.31 -11.09
C LYS A 487 15.75 24.08 -9.77
N HIS A 488 14.64 24.22 -9.04
CA HIS A 488 14.61 24.81 -7.71
C HIS A 488 15.26 23.90 -6.64
N SER A 489 14.83 22.64 -6.50
CA SER A 489 15.16 21.77 -5.35
C SER A 489 16.14 20.63 -5.64
N GLY A 490 16.55 20.39 -6.88
CA GLY A 490 17.33 19.20 -7.26
C GLY A 490 18.67 19.06 -6.52
N HIS A 491 19.25 20.19 -6.12
CA HIS A 491 20.51 20.24 -5.40
C HIS A 491 20.39 19.93 -3.90
N THR A 492 19.17 19.85 -3.34
CA THR A 492 18.90 19.57 -1.92
C THR A 492 18.03 18.34 -1.71
N VAL A 493 17.26 17.91 -2.71
CA VAL A 493 16.35 16.77 -2.61
C VAL A 493 17.07 15.47 -2.24
N VAL A 494 16.49 14.78 -1.26
CA VAL A 494 16.94 13.51 -0.69
C VAL A 494 15.94 12.40 -1.01
N GLU A 495 14.64 12.72 -1.00
CA GLU A 495 13.54 11.82 -1.29
C GLU A 495 12.62 12.44 -2.34
N PHE A 496 12.35 11.71 -3.41
CA PHE A 496 11.54 12.23 -4.52
C PHE A 496 10.60 11.19 -5.10
N SER A 497 9.31 11.47 -5.14
CA SER A 497 8.31 10.61 -5.78
C SER A 497 7.57 11.34 -6.89
N ILE A 498 7.58 10.73 -8.07
CA ILE A 498 6.80 11.10 -9.27
C ILE A 498 5.88 9.94 -9.68
N ASN A 499 5.49 9.13 -8.70
CA ASN A 499 4.71 7.93 -8.97
C ASN A 499 3.39 8.28 -9.67
N SER A 500 3.05 7.51 -10.71
CA SER A 500 1.83 7.68 -11.51
C SER A 500 1.73 9.00 -12.30
N LEU A 501 2.85 9.72 -12.52
CA LEU A 501 2.87 10.87 -13.43
C LEU A 501 2.99 10.43 -14.89
N SER A 502 1.84 10.23 -15.55
CA SER A 502 1.78 9.66 -16.90
C SER A 502 2.12 10.63 -18.03
N LEU A 503 2.12 11.94 -17.77
CA LEU A 503 2.44 12.98 -18.76
C LEU A 503 3.95 13.17 -18.97
N LEU A 504 4.79 12.52 -18.15
CA LEU A 504 6.24 12.63 -18.30
C LEU A 504 6.73 11.93 -19.56
N SER A 505 7.45 12.66 -20.41
CA SER A 505 8.00 12.11 -21.64
C SER A 505 9.33 11.40 -21.40
N LYS A 506 9.63 10.39 -22.22
CA LYS A 506 10.94 9.74 -22.19
C LYS A 506 12.05 10.72 -22.57
N ASP A 507 11.77 11.61 -23.54
CA ASP A 507 12.72 12.61 -24.01
C ASP A 507 13.14 13.56 -22.89
N PHE A 508 12.17 14.06 -22.10
CA PHE A 508 12.46 14.84 -20.90
C PHE A 508 13.35 14.11 -19.89
N LEU A 509 13.01 12.87 -19.54
CA LEU A 509 13.80 12.08 -18.58
C LEU A 509 15.23 11.83 -19.11
N LEU A 510 15.39 11.56 -20.41
CA LEU A 510 16.72 11.46 -21.04
C LEU A 510 17.48 12.78 -20.90
N GLN A 511 16.84 13.90 -21.21
CA GLN A 511 17.44 15.22 -21.10
C GLN A 511 17.86 15.55 -19.66
N LEU A 512 17.04 15.22 -18.67
CA LEU A 512 17.31 15.55 -17.27
C LEU A 512 18.63 14.96 -16.74
N PHE A 513 18.96 13.73 -17.14
CA PHE A 513 20.13 12.99 -16.65
C PHE A 513 21.33 12.99 -17.62
N THR A 514 21.14 13.38 -18.89
CA THR A 514 22.23 13.40 -19.88
C THR A 514 23.03 14.71 -19.84
N GLU A 515 24.36 14.63 -19.98
CA GLU A 515 25.24 15.81 -20.10
C GLU A 515 24.86 16.73 -21.26
N ASP A 516 24.91 18.05 -21.03
CA ASP A 516 24.52 19.04 -22.05
C ASP A 516 25.39 19.00 -23.32
N HIS A 517 26.64 18.54 -23.19
CA HIS A 517 27.55 18.35 -24.32
C HIS A 517 27.39 17.00 -25.03
N HIS A 518 26.46 16.14 -24.58
CA HIS A 518 26.23 14.83 -25.19
C HIS A 518 25.69 14.97 -26.62
N PRO A 519 26.11 14.13 -27.59
CA PRO A 519 25.69 14.24 -29.00
C PRO A 519 24.17 14.27 -29.20
N TYR A 520 23.41 13.52 -28.39
CA TYR A 520 21.95 13.53 -28.42
C TYR A 520 21.37 14.92 -28.13
N LYS A 521 21.81 15.59 -27.05
CA LYS A 521 21.37 16.95 -26.70
C LYS A 521 21.83 17.99 -27.69
N LYS A 522 23.04 17.86 -28.23
CA LYS A 522 23.54 18.75 -29.30
C LYS A 522 22.68 18.65 -30.56
N GLY A 523 22.36 17.42 -30.99
CA GLY A 523 21.47 17.17 -32.12
C GLY A 523 20.04 17.66 -31.89
N LEU A 524 19.53 17.58 -30.65
CA LEU A 524 18.23 18.15 -30.27
C LEU A 524 18.24 19.69 -30.41
N LYS A 525 19.27 20.34 -29.86
CA LYS A 525 19.44 21.80 -29.95
C LYS A 525 19.52 22.29 -31.41
N GLU A 526 20.30 21.60 -32.24
CA GLU A 526 20.41 21.91 -33.68
C GLU A 526 19.08 21.72 -34.43
N LYS A 527 18.21 20.79 -34.00
CA LYS A 527 16.86 20.63 -34.58
C LYS A 527 15.94 21.78 -34.18
N LEU A 528 16.01 22.25 -32.94
CA LEU A 528 15.21 23.38 -32.45
C LEU A 528 15.60 24.69 -33.14
N GLU A 529 16.91 24.97 -33.24
CA GLU A 529 17.41 26.14 -33.97
C GLU A 529 16.95 26.13 -35.44
N LYS A 530 16.88 24.95 -36.08
CA LYS A 530 16.35 24.82 -37.45
C LYS A 530 14.84 25.09 -37.53
N LEU A 531 14.06 24.63 -36.56
CA LEU A 531 12.62 24.87 -36.50
C LEU A 531 12.31 26.37 -36.29
N GLU A 532 13.06 27.03 -35.41
CA GLU A 532 12.97 28.48 -35.19
C GLU A 532 13.36 29.28 -36.44
N SER A 533 14.40 28.84 -37.16
CA SER A 533 14.88 29.52 -38.37
C SER A 533 13.99 29.35 -39.62
N ASN A 534 13.15 28.31 -39.68
CA ASN A 534 12.32 28.00 -40.84
C ASN A 534 10.95 28.70 -40.86
N GLY A 535 10.59 29.42 -39.79
CA GLY A 535 9.35 30.21 -39.72
C GLY A 535 8.08 29.36 -39.66
N THR A 536 7.15 29.77 -38.81
CA THR A 536 5.76 29.29 -38.78
C THR A 536 5.08 29.52 -40.14
N ASN A 537 5.12 28.54 -41.04
CA ASN A 537 4.17 28.46 -42.13
C ASN A 537 2.83 27.97 -41.55
N GLU A 538 1.90 28.91 -41.33
CA GLU A 538 0.54 28.72 -40.79
C GLU A 538 -0.40 27.83 -41.64
N ASN A 539 0.11 26.89 -42.46
CA ASN A 539 -0.72 26.12 -43.39
C ASN A 539 -0.44 24.62 -43.35
N ASN A 540 -0.52 23.99 -42.17
CA ASN A 540 -0.69 22.54 -42.06
C ASN A 540 -1.55 22.23 -40.81
N GLU A 541 -2.83 22.59 -40.88
CA GLU A 541 -3.87 21.88 -40.15
C GLU A 541 -3.99 20.49 -40.78
N GLU A 542 -3.49 19.46 -40.10
CA GLU A 542 -3.83 18.03 -40.17
C GLU A 542 -2.58 17.19 -39.88
N ASN A 543 -2.26 17.05 -38.58
CA ASN A 543 -1.89 15.78 -37.94
C ASN A 543 -1.68 16.02 -36.43
N ASP A 544 -2.51 15.37 -35.62
CA ASP A 544 -2.44 15.34 -34.16
C ASP A 544 -1.02 14.98 -33.63
N ASN A 545 -0.59 15.67 -32.57
CA ASN A 545 0.47 15.34 -31.61
C ASN A 545 1.94 15.71 -31.88
N ASN A 546 2.26 16.72 -32.69
CA ASN A 546 3.63 17.29 -32.71
C ASN A 546 3.73 18.54 -31.83
N GLU A 547 3.77 18.36 -30.51
CA GLU A 547 4.29 19.40 -29.62
C GLU A 547 5.73 19.74 -30.02
N THR A 548 6.04 21.02 -30.13
CA THR A 548 7.42 21.48 -30.37
C THR A 548 8.32 20.98 -29.24
N PRO A 549 9.41 20.26 -29.53
CA PRO A 549 10.23 19.68 -28.48
C PRO A 549 10.84 20.77 -27.59
N SER A 550 10.73 20.63 -26.27
CA SER A 550 11.37 21.54 -25.31
C SER A 550 12.81 21.11 -25.02
N TYR A 551 13.69 22.07 -24.76
CA TYR A 551 15.07 21.80 -24.35
C TYR A 551 15.26 22.00 -22.84
N TYR A 552 15.70 20.95 -22.16
CA TYR A 552 15.92 20.91 -20.72
C TYR A 552 17.41 20.71 -20.40
N PRO A 553 18.09 21.76 -19.88
CA PRO A 553 19.44 21.64 -19.35
C PRO A 553 19.56 20.55 -18.27
N LYS A 554 20.73 19.90 -18.19
CA LYS A 554 20.99 18.87 -17.18
C LYS A 554 20.86 19.46 -15.78
N LEU A 555 20.28 18.68 -14.86
CA LEU A 555 20.24 19.00 -13.44
C LEU A 555 21.14 18.04 -12.62
N SER A 556 21.47 18.44 -11.39
CA SER A 556 22.35 17.68 -10.50
C SER A 556 21.59 17.24 -9.24
N PHE A 557 21.77 15.98 -8.84
CA PHE A 557 21.10 15.36 -7.70
C PHE A 557 22.12 14.78 -6.70
N PRO A 558 22.90 15.63 -6.01
CA PRO A 558 24.02 15.19 -5.17
C PRO A 558 23.61 14.50 -3.87
N PHE A 559 22.36 14.67 -3.44
CA PHE A 559 21.84 14.13 -2.16
C PHE A 559 20.68 13.14 -2.32
N LEU A 560 20.18 12.91 -3.54
CA LEU A 560 19.06 12.00 -3.75
C LEU A 560 19.43 10.59 -3.28
N THR A 561 18.68 10.05 -2.33
CA THR A 561 18.89 8.73 -1.72
C THR A 561 17.75 7.74 -1.99
N THR A 562 16.53 8.24 -2.16
CA THR A 562 15.34 7.44 -2.44
C THR A 562 14.53 8.11 -3.53
N ALA A 563 14.14 7.34 -4.55
CA ALA A 563 13.26 7.82 -5.60
C ALA A 563 12.15 6.79 -5.91
N ASP A 564 10.91 7.27 -6.08
CA ASP A 564 9.78 6.44 -6.54
C ASP A 564 9.28 6.93 -7.90
N PHE A 565 9.60 6.14 -8.92
CA PHE A 565 9.24 6.34 -10.33
C PHE A 565 8.18 5.32 -10.76
N GLY A 566 7.46 4.71 -9.82
CA GLY A 566 6.43 3.72 -10.11
C GLY A 566 5.31 4.26 -11.00
N PHE A 567 4.77 3.42 -11.87
CA PHE A 567 3.68 3.74 -12.81
C PHE A 567 3.95 4.93 -13.74
N VAL A 568 5.22 5.30 -13.95
CA VAL A 568 5.65 6.30 -14.93
C VAL A 568 5.99 5.59 -16.25
N ARG A 569 5.06 5.64 -17.21
CA ARG A 569 5.12 4.85 -18.46
C ARG A 569 6.36 5.08 -19.32
N SER A 570 6.97 6.26 -19.22
CA SER A 570 8.16 6.66 -19.97
C SER A 570 9.46 6.07 -19.40
N VAL A 571 9.44 5.52 -18.19
CA VAL A 571 10.61 4.92 -17.55
C VAL A 571 10.84 3.50 -18.08
N ASP A 572 12.00 3.30 -18.69
CA ASP A 572 12.49 2.02 -19.19
C ASP A 572 13.93 1.76 -18.73
N ASP A 573 14.50 0.63 -19.16
CA ASP A 573 15.85 0.21 -18.79
C ASP A 573 16.90 1.31 -18.99
N GLU A 574 16.85 2.05 -20.11
CA GLU A 574 17.81 3.12 -20.43
C GLU A 574 17.72 4.27 -19.41
N ILE A 575 16.51 4.68 -19.03
CA ILE A 575 16.31 5.69 -17.98
C ILE A 575 16.85 5.21 -16.64
N LEU A 576 16.63 3.94 -16.28
CA LEU A 576 17.13 3.41 -15.01
C LEU A 576 18.66 3.43 -14.92
N GLU A 577 19.34 3.08 -16.01
CA GLU A 577 20.81 3.15 -16.09
C GLU A 577 21.29 4.59 -15.89
N LEU A 578 20.70 5.53 -16.64
CA LEU A 578 21.05 6.96 -16.55
C LEU A 578 20.82 7.55 -15.16
N VAL A 579 19.69 7.23 -14.51
CA VAL A 579 19.38 7.66 -13.14
C VAL A 579 20.40 7.07 -12.16
N GLY A 580 20.74 5.79 -12.31
CA GLY A 580 21.71 5.11 -11.45
C GLY A 580 23.13 5.70 -11.55
N GLU A 581 23.54 6.12 -12.74
CA GLU A 581 24.82 6.79 -12.98
C GLU A 581 24.83 8.26 -12.51
N SER A 582 23.74 8.98 -12.77
CA SER A 582 23.65 10.43 -12.52
C SER A 582 23.43 10.79 -11.05
N CYS A 583 22.88 9.88 -10.25
CA CYS A 583 22.54 10.12 -8.85
C CYS A 583 23.47 9.32 -7.92
N PRO A 584 24.66 9.82 -7.52
CA PRO A 584 25.71 9.03 -6.87
C PRO A 584 25.35 8.47 -5.47
N LYS A 585 24.35 9.05 -4.79
CA LYS A 585 23.91 8.61 -3.45
C LYS A 585 22.59 7.82 -3.44
N LEU A 586 21.97 7.62 -4.61
CA LEU A 586 20.67 6.96 -4.70
C LEU A 586 20.78 5.49 -4.24
N SER A 587 20.15 5.17 -3.13
CA SER A 587 20.23 3.85 -2.52
C SER A 587 19.05 2.97 -2.91
N ILE A 588 17.88 3.58 -3.13
CA ILE A 588 16.61 2.90 -3.39
C ILE A 588 15.92 3.59 -4.56
N LEU A 589 15.54 2.82 -5.58
CA LEU A 589 14.75 3.27 -6.72
C LEU A 589 13.55 2.33 -6.90
N GLU A 590 12.34 2.85 -6.73
CA GLU A 590 11.10 2.10 -6.91
C GLU A 590 10.55 2.33 -8.33
N VAL A 591 10.23 1.25 -9.05
CA VAL A 591 9.79 1.28 -10.46
C VAL A 591 8.57 0.38 -10.71
N TYR A 592 7.79 0.14 -9.65
CA TYR A 592 6.59 -0.70 -9.72
C TYR A 592 5.66 -0.29 -10.86
N GLY A 593 5.12 -1.28 -11.59
CA GLY A 593 4.19 -1.02 -12.69
C GLY A 593 4.83 -0.51 -13.99
N ASN A 594 6.14 -0.26 -14.02
CA ASN A 594 6.85 0.11 -15.25
C ASN A 594 7.23 -1.14 -16.05
N ASN A 595 6.33 -1.58 -16.93
CA ASN A 595 6.51 -2.80 -17.72
C ASN A 595 7.72 -2.81 -18.66
N ARG A 596 8.41 -1.68 -18.86
CA ARG A 596 9.63 -1.57 -19.67
C ARG A 596 10.92 -1.63 -18.85
N CYS A 597 10.80 -1.69 -17.52
CA CYS A 597 11.91 -1.89 -16.59
C CYS A 597 12.10 -3.39 -16.36
N THR A 598 13.10 -3.97 -17.01
CA THR A 598 13.38 -5.41 -17.03
C THR A 598 14.66 -5.75 -16.26
N PHE A 599 15.02 -7.04 -16.24
CA PHE A 599 16.28 -7.51 -15.66
C PHE A 599 17.53 -7.11 -16.48
N ARG A 600 17.35 -6.51 -17.66
CA ARG A 600 18.45 -6.11 -18.54
C ARG A 600 19.10 -4.79 -18.13
N ALA A 601 18.39 -3.92 -17.42
CA ALA A 601 18.96 -2.69 -16.88
C ALA A 601 20.16 -3.01 -15.98
N ASN A 602 21.29 -2.37 -16.26
CA ASN A 602 22.52 -2.51 -15.50
C ASN A 602 22.73 -1.31 -14.57
N PHE A 603 22.94 -1.57 -13.29
CA PHE A 603 23.07 -0.51 -12.30
C PHE A 603 24.22 -0.80 -11.34
N ARG A 604 24.65 0.24 -10.61
CA ARG A 604 25.66 0.10 -9.58
C ARG A 604 25.23 -0.91 -8.50
N LYS A 605 26.21 -1.61 -7.93
CA LYS A 605 25.97 -2.73 -6.98
C LYS A 605 25.29 -2.31 -5.68
N ASP A 606 25.40 -1.06 -5.30
CA ASP A 606 24.86 -0.45 -4.09
C ASP A 606 23.49 0.22 -4.30
N LEU A 607 23.00 0.31 -5.54
CA LEU A 607 21.64 0.75 -5.85
C LEU A 607 20.69 -0.45 -5.81
N MET A 608 19.66 -0.34 -4.99
CA MET A 608 18.57 -1.31 -4.94
C MET A 608 17.39 -0.80 -5.76
N VAL A 609 17.13 -1.48 -6.87
CA VAL A 609 15.96 -1.22 -7.72
C VAL A 609 14.86 -2.21 -7.35
N ILE A 610 13.67 -1.71 -7.02
CA ILE A 610 12.53 -2.49 -6.52
C ILE A 610 11.36 -2.36 -7.51
N GLY A 611 10.68 -3.47 -7.79
CA GLY A 611 9.45 -3.47 -8.58
C GLY A 611 9.66 -3.62 -10.09
N ARG A 612 10.78 -4.20 -10.53
CA ARG A 612 11.03 -4.46 -11.95
C ARG A 612 10.14 -5.58 -12.45
N GLN A 613 9.89 -5.59 -13.76
CA GLN A 613 9.20 -6.67 -14.43
C GLN A 613 9.99 -7.99 -14.23
N GLY A 614 9.40 -8.93 -13.50
CA GLY A 614 10.01 -10.22 -13.15
C GLY A 614 10.45 -10.36 -11.69
N ASP A 615 10.45 -9.28 -10.89
CA ASP A 615 10.65 -9.37 -9.44
C ASP A 615 9.41 -9.98 -8.72
N GLU A 616 8.25 -10.04 -9.39
CA GLU A 616 6.97 -10.56 -8.87
C GLU A 616 6.67 -12.06 -9.13
N VAL A 617 7.66 -12.92 -9.45
CA VAL A 617 7.42 -14.36 -9.78
C VAL A 617 7.73 -15.36 -8.66
#